data_AF-A0A8H5GGV7-F1
#
_entry.id   AF-A0A8H5GGV7-F1
#
_cell.length_a   1.000
_cell.length_b   1.000
_cell.length_c   1.000
_cell.angle_alpha   90.00
_cell.angle_beta   90.00
_cell.angle_gamma   90.00
#
_symmetry.space_group_name_H-M   'P 1'
#
loop_
_entity.id
_entity.type
_entity.pdbx_description
1 polymer ?
#
loop_
_entity_poly.entity_id
_entity_poly.type
_entity_poly.pdbx_seq_one_letter_code
_entity_poly.pdbx_strand_id
1 'polypeptide(L)'
;MSYFTKDLLVLVLTLILAVHAAPYSAVNRRHVGMIGNAVQSNSSQVQLFNTSIQNELGRLGRRANPNPPTWLLSRFDDPKMLTDADKKVFESKLKGLQLGLRMRFTADAQNNGGLWNVKSYKGYSGSPGDLLLKVIAPHNSGYGEVKALKQVGDFVASGLIKDPGLVSTLDKLRSKSNLRAVIMKKKDGQTLLDLNLLVLGEPVKILACNAAANIAVGKHALHGDLNVGNVLVKIAHGESTVVNLVDWGKGNWVKEG
;
A
#
# COMPACT_ATOMS: atom_id res chain seq x y z
N MET A 1 6.96 -68.56 -10.13
CA MET A 1 6.26 -67.46 -9.44
C MET A 1 6.63 -66.13 -10.09
N SER A 2 5.87 -65.64 -11.08
CA SER A 2 5.85 -64.22 -11.53
C SER A 2 4.88 -64.08 -12.72
N TYR A 3 3.58 -64.22 -12.48
CA TYR A 3 2.56 -63.97 -13.52
C TYR A 3 1.33 -63.20 -12.99
N PHE A 4 1.30 -62.80 -11.72
CA PHE A 4 0.09 -62.21 -11.10
C PHE A 4 0.02 -60.68 -11.08
N THR A 5 1.05 -59.96 -11.53
CA THR A 5 1.13 -58.49 -11.36
C THR A 5 0.78 -57.69 -12.61
N LYS A 6 0.77 -58.27 -13.80
CA LYS A 6 0.45 -57.54 -15.05
C LYS A 6 -1.05 -57.41 -15.30
N ASP A 7 -1.83 -58.43 -14.96
CA ASP A 7 -3.27 -58.43 -15.24
C ASP A 7 -4.07 -57.52 -14.29
N LEU A 8 -3.59 -57.34 -13.05
CA LEU A 8 -4.21 -56.40 -12.09
C LEU A 8 -4.01 -54.94 -12.49
N LEU A 9 -2.88 -54.60 -13.13
CA LEU A 9 -2.60 -53.24 -13.58
C LEU A 9 -3.46 -52.83 -14.78
N VAL A 10 -3.75 -53.77 -15.68
CA VAL A 10 -4.62 -53.54 -16.85
C VAL A 10 -6.06 -53.34 -16.42
N LEU A 11 -6.54 -54.08 -15.40
CA LEU A 11 -7.90 -53.95 -14.88
C LEU A 11 -8.14 -52.61 -14.17
N VAL A 12 -7.13 -52.10 -13.43
CA VAL A 12 -7.21 -50.78 -12.78
C VAL A 12 -7.17 -49.64 -13.81
N LEU A 13 -6.37 -49.75 -14.87
CA LEU A 13 -6.33 -48.73 -15.92
C LEU A 13 -7.62 -48.67 -16.75
N THR A 14 -8.27 -49.81 -17.01
CA THR A 14 -9.55 -49.82 -17.74
C THR A 14 -10.70 -49.28 -16.91
N LEU A 15 -10.69 -49.46 -15.58
CA LEU A 15 -11.69 -48.85 -14.71
C LEU A 15 -11.60 -47.32 -14.66
N ILE A 16 -10.38 -46.75 -14.71
CA ILE A 16 -10.18 -45.30 -14.67
C ILE A 16 -10.61 -44.63 -16.00
N LEU A 17 -10.40 -45.31 -17.13
CA LEU A 17 -10.81 -44.79 -18.44
C LEU A 17 -12.34 -44.87 -18.66
N ALA A 18 -13.02 -45.87 -18.11
CA ALA A 18 -14.47 -46.00 -18.22
C ALA A 18 -15.25 -44.89 -17.46
N VAL A 19 -14.68 -44.32 -16.39
CA VAL A 19 -15.32 -43.24 -15.62
C VAL A 19 -15.27 -41.89 -16.33
N HIS A 20 -14.35 -41.68 -17.28
CA HIS A 20 -14.20 -40.40 -17.99
C HIS A 20 -15.00 -40.29 -19.30
N ALA A 21 -15.67 -41.36 -19.75
CA ALA A 21 -16.41 -41.37 -21.01
C ALA A 21 -17.95 -41.40 -20.87
N ALA A 22 -18.47 -41.24 -19.65
CA ALA A 22 -19.91 -41.01 -19.48
C ALA A 22 -20.24 -39.58 -19.96
N PRO A 23 -21.11 -39.40 -20.97
CA PRO A 23 -21.55 -38.07 -21.36
C PRO A 23 -22.28 -37.44 -20.17
N TYR A 24 -21.65 -36.44 -19.55
CA TYR A 24 -22.28 -35.61 -18.54
C TYR A 24 -23.60 -35.09 -19.12
N SER A 25 -24.72 -35.52 -18.54
CA SER A 25 -26.04 -35.14 -18.99
C SER A 25 -26.14 -33.61 -19.03
N ALA A 26 -26.58 -33.08 -20.18
CA ALA A 26 -26.68 -31.64 -20.45
C ALA A 26 -27.60 -30.87 -19.46
N VAL A 27 -28.29 -31.60 -18.58
CA VAL A 27 -29.16 -31.09 -17.52
C VAL A 27 -28.38 -30.30 -16.44
N ASN A 28 -27.06 -30.51 -16.30
CA ASN A 28 -26.31 -29.89 -15.21
C ASN A 28 -25.63 -28.54 -15.53
N ARG A 29 -25.58 -28.09 -16.80
CA ARG A 29 -24.90 -26.81 -17.13
C ARG A 29 -25.66 -25.57 -16.67
N ARG A 30 -27.00 -25.60 -16.65
CA ARG A 30 -27.81 -24.46 -16.19
C ARG A 30 -27.70 -24.26 -14.68
N HIS A 31 -27.63 -25.34 -13.90
CA HIS A 31 -27.49 -25.26 -12.44
C HIS A 31 -26.11 -24.75 -12.02
N VAL A 32 -25.03 -25.19 -12.69
CA VAL A 32 -23.67 -24.70 -12.42
C VAL A 32 -23.53 -23.21 -12.73
N GLY A 33 -24.16 -22.71 -13.80
CA GLY A 33 -24.17 -21.28 -14.13
C GLY A 33 -24.90 -20.42 -13.09
N MET A 34 -26.06 -20.89 -12.59
CA MET A 34 -26.80 -20.18 -11.54
C MET A 34 -26.05 -20.16 -10.21
N ILE A 35 -25.40 -21.26 -9.82
CA ILE A 35 -24.55 -21.32 -8.62
C ILE A 35 -23.35 -20.39 -8.77
N GLY A 36 -22.69 -20.36 -9.93
CA GLY A 36 -21.58 -19.44 -10.19
C GLY A 36 -21.98 -17.97 -10.04
N ASN A 37 -23.12 -17.58 -10.60
CA ASN A 37 -23.64 -16.21 -10.49
C ASN A 37 -24.02 -15.84 -9.04
N ALA A 38 -24.62 -16.76 -8.29
CA ALA A 38 -24.97 -16.55 -6.88
C ALA A 38 -23.71 -16.41 -6.00
N VAL A 39 -22.69 -17.25 -6.23
CA VAL A 39 -21.39 -17.17 -5.53
C VAL A 39 -20.68 -15.86 -5.85
N GLN A 40 -20.67 -15.44 -7.12
CA GLN A 40 -20.07 -14.17 -7.52
C GLN A 40 -20.81 -12.96 -6.91
N SER A 41 -22.14 -12.98 -6.92
CA SER A 41 -22.96 -11.92 -6.30
C SER A 41 -22.73 -11.82 -4.79
N ASN A 42 -22.70 -12.96 -4.09
CA ASN A 42 -22.38 -13.00 -2.65
C ASN A 42 -20.96 -12.51 -2.37
N SER A 43 -19.98 -12.86 -3.22
CA SER A 43 -18.61 -12.37 -3.08
C SER A 43 -18.53 -10.85 -3.19
N SER A 44 -19.25 -10.24 -4.15
CA SER A 44 -19.32 -8.78 -4.28
C SER A 44 -20.01 -8.12 -3.08
N GLN A 45 -21.09 -8.71 -2.55
CA GLN A 45 -21.77 -8.17 -1.36
C GLN A 45 -20.88 -8.25 -0.11
N VAL A 46 -20.14 -9.34 0.08
CA VAL A 46 -19.18 -9.49 1.18
C VAL A 46 -18.05 -8.45 1.08
N GLN A 47 -17.55 -8.19 -0.13
CA GLN A 47 -16.56 -7.13 -0.34
C GLN A 47 -17.11 -5.75 0.04
N LEU A 48 -18.31 -5.40 -0.42
CA LEU A 48 -18.95 -4.11 -0.09
C LEU A 48 -19.19 -3.96 1.42
N PHE A 49 -19.66 -5.02 2.08
CA PHE A 49 -19.89 -5.02 3.52
C PHE A 49 -18.57 -4.85 4.31
N ASN A 50 -17.51 -5.55 3.91
CA ASN A 50 -16.18 -5.39 4.50
C ASN A 50 -15.66 -3.96 4.30
N THR A 51 -15.80 -3.36 3.12
CA THR A 51 -15.44 -1.96 2.87
C THR A 51 -16.23 -1.00 3.77
N SER A 52 -17.53 -1.25 3.97
CA SER A 52 -18.37 -0.43 4.86
C SER A 52 -17.91 -0.50 6.32
N ILE A 53 -17.60 -1.69 6.82
CA ILE A 53 -17.08 -1.86 8.19
C ILE A 53 -15.72 -1.16 8.34
N GLN A 54 -14.81 -1.32 7.38
CA GLN A 54 -13.51 -0.66 7.43
C GLN A 54 -13.64 0.87 7.40
N ASN A 55 -14.58 1.40 6.62
CA ASN A 55 -14.87 2.82 6.61
C ASN A 55 -15.42 3.31 7.95
N GLU A 56 -16.32 2.57 8.60
CA GLU A 56 -16.89 2.94 9.89
C GLU A 56 -15.87 2.81 11.03
N LEU A 57 -15.06 1.76 11.05
CA LEU A 57 -13.93 1.62 11.98
C LEU A 57 -12.91 2.75 11.78
N GLY A 58 -12.64 3.11 10.52
CA GLY A 58 -11.83 4.29 10.19
C GLY A 58 -12.49 5.61 10.63
N ARG A 59 -13.82 5.71 10.70
CA ARG A 59 -14.52 6.89 11.24
C ARG A 59 -14.50 6.93 12.76
N LEU A 60 -14.67 5.79 13.42
CA LEU A 60 -14.60 5.67 14.88
C LEU A 60 -13.18 5.96 15.40
N GLY A 61 -12.14 5.51 14.70
CA GLY A 61 -10.75 5.91 14.98
C GLY A 61 -10.46 7.39 14.69
N ARG A 62 -11.26 8.06 13.84
CA ARG A 62 -11.16 9.48 13.49
C ARG A 62 -11.99 10.42 14.36
N ARG A 63 -12.82 9.91 15.29
CA ARG A 63 -13.36 10.75 16.36
C ARG A 63 -12.17 11.12 17.24
N ALA A 64 -11.54 12.25 16.92
CA ALA A 64 -10.45 12.81 17.69
C ALA A 64 -10.88 12.76 19.16
N ASN A 65 -10.13 12.00 19.97
CA ASN A 65 -10.26 12.10 21.41
C ASN A 65 -10.16 13.60 21.71
N PRO A 66 -11.22 14.24 22.27
CA PRO A 66 -11.22 15.68 22.49
C PRO A 66 -10.05 16.11 23.38
N ASN A 67 -9.51 15.17 24.16
CA ASN A 67 -8.34 15.32 24.99
C ASN A 67 -7.25 14.35 24.50
N PRO A 68 -6.53 14.67 23.41
CA PRO A 68 -5.38 13.86 23.02
C PRO A 68 -4.37 13.84 24.18
N PRO A 69 -3.60 12.74 24.33
CA PRO A 69 -2.61 12.68 25.38
C PRO A 69 -1.60 13.83 25.23
N THR A 70 -1.11 14.37 26.34
CA THR A 70 -0.24 15.57 26.35
C THR A 70 1.11 15.36 25.67
N TRP A 71 1.53 14.10 25.47
CA TRP A 71 2.71 13.75 24.70
C TRP A 71 2.49 13.81 23.18
N LEU A 72 1.24 13.82 22.70
CA LEU A 72 0.91 13.92 21.29
C LEU A 72 0.76 15.40 20.91
N LEU A 73 1.67 15.90 20.08
CA LEU A 73 1.66 17.28 19.62
C LEU A 73 0.90 17.42 18.28
N SER A 74 0.94 18.63 17.72
CA SER A 74 0.37 18.95 16.41
C SER A 74 0.83 18.01 15.30
N ARG A 75 -0.01 17.93 14.27
CA ARG A 75 0.33 17.24 13.03
C ARG A 75 1.44 17.98 12.29
N PHE A 76 2.25 17.25 11.53
CA PHE A 76 3.31 17.85 10.71
C PHE A 76 2.77 18.82 9.65
N ASP A 77 1.51 18.69 9.24
CA ASP A 77 0.84 19.57 8.28
C ASP A 77 0.09 20.76 8.93
N ASP A 78 0.17 20.92 10.25
CA ASP A 78 -0.36 22.09 10.97
C ASP A 78 0.44 23.35 10.54
N PRO A 79 -0.22 24.40 10.00
CA PRO A 79 0.44 25.64 9.60
C PRO A 79 1.31 26.27 10.69
N LYS A 80 0.93 26.10 11.97
CA LYS A 80 1.69 26.62 13.12
C LYS A 80 2.97 25.85 13.39
N MET A 81 3.05 24.60 12.92
CA MET A 81 4.21 23.74 13.06
C MET A 81 5.19 23.85 11.87
N LEU A 82 4.71 24.33 10.73
CA LEU A 82 5.51 24.49 9.52
C LEU A 82 6.39 25.73 9.59
N THR A 83 7.69 25.52 9.57
CA THR A 83 8.69 26.60 9.46
C THR A 83 8.74 27.16 8.04
N ASP A 84 9.40 28.30 7.86
CA ASP A 84 9.64 28.83 6.51
C ASP A 84 10.50 27.88 5.67
N ALA A 85 11.45 27.18 6.29
CA ALA A 85 12.24 26.16 5.59
C ALA A 85 11.36 25.01 5.07
N ASP A 86 10.35 24.58 5.85
CA ASP A 86 9.40 23.54 5.43
C ASP A 86 8.55 23.99 4.23
N LYS A 87 8.17 25.26 4.17
CA LYS A 87 7.39 25.83 3.06
C LYS A 87 8.18 25.95 1.76
N LYS A 88 9.51 25.99 1.86
CA LYS A 88 10.45 26.13 0.72
C LYS A 88 10.87 24.81 0.09
N VAL A 89 10.51 23.65 0.66
CA VAL A 89 10.98 22.32 0.20
C VAL A 89 10.59 21.95 -1.24
N PHE A 90 9.65 22.67 -1.85
CA PHE A 90 9.24 22.48 -3.24
C PHE A 90 9.55 23.69 -4.15
N GLU A 91 10.46 24.58 -3.77
CA GLU A 91 10.82 25.74 -4.61
C GLU A 91 11.78 25.37 -5.76
N SER A 92 12.63 24.37 -5.54
CA SER A 92 13.66 23.97 -6.50
C SER A 92 13.18 22.85 -7.42
N LYS A 93 13.73 22.79 -8.64
CA LYS A 93 13.49 21.67 -9.58
C LYS A 93 14.37 20.47 -9.22
N LEU A 94 13.81 19.27 -9.26
CA LEU A 94 14.58 18.02 -9.13
C LEU A 94 15.36 17.75 -10.42
N LYS A 95 16.65 18.10 -10.42
CA LYS A 95 17.54 17.89 -11.58
C LYS A 95 18.10 16.46 -11.59
N GLY A 96 18.29 15.91 -12.80
CA GLY A 96 18.90 14.59 -12.97
C GLY A 96 18.04 13.43 -12.44
N LEU A 97 16.73 13.62 -12.35
CA LEU A 97 15.75 12.59 -12.01
C LEU A 97 15.30 11.86 -13.28
N GLN A 98 15.39 10.54 -13.28
CA GLN A 98 14.79 9.69 -14.30
C GLN A 98 13.78 8.75 -13.64
N LEU A 99 12.53 8.78 -14.13
CA LEU A 99 11.46 7.95 -13.62
C LEU A 99 11.36 6.63 -14.37
N GLY A 100 11.00 5.59 -13.63
CA GLY A 100 10.60 4.29 -14.14
C GLY A 100 9.10 4.21 -14.35
N LEU A 101 8.56 2.99 -14.26
CA LEU A 101 7.12 2.76 -14.38
C LEU A 101 6.39 3.33 -13.15
N ARG A 102 5.23 3.93 -13.38
CA ARG A 102 4.25 4.26 -12.33
C ARG A 102 3.83 2.96 -11.65
N MET A 103 3.85 2.97 -10.32
CA MET A 103 3.34 1.86 -9.53
C MET A 103 1.83 1.74 -9.74
N ARG A 104 1.36 0.52 -10.00
CA ARG A 104 -0.06 0.20 -10.08
C ARG A 104 -0.44 -0.45 -8.75
N PHE A 105 -1.40 0.14 -8.07
CA PHE A 105 -1.99 -0.44 -6.85
C PHE A 105 -3.29 -1.12 -7.23
N THR A 106 -3.59 -2.23 -6.55
CA THR A 106 -4.79 -3.05 -6.75
C THR A 106 -6.05 -2.37 -6.20
N ALA A 107 -5.92 -1.37 -5.33
CA ALA A 107 -7.00 -0.58 -4.75
C ALA A 107 -6.72 0.93 -4.78
N ASP A 108 -7.78 1.73 -4.56
CA ASP A 108 -7.97 3.17 -4.75
C ASP A 108 -6.89 4.16 -4.26
N ALA A 109 -5.66 4.06 -4.75
CA ALA A 109 -4.67 5.14 -4.67
C ALA A 109 -4.99 6.29 -5.65
N GLN A 110 -6.26 6.56 -5.93
CA GLN A 110 -6.71 7.50 -6.97
C GLN A 110 -6.47 8.97 -6.59
N ASN A 111 -6.26 9.27 -5.31
CA ASN A 111 -6.17 10.65 -4.80
C ASN A 111 -4.75 11.22 -4.76
N ASN A 112 -3.72 10.43 -5.07
CA ASN A 112 -2.36 10.93 -5.22
C ASN A 112 -1.99 11.03 -6.71
N GLY A 113 -1.08 11.93 -7.07
CA GLY A 113 -0.60 12.06 -8.47
C GLY A 113 0.21 10.86 -8.96
N GLY A 114 0.19 9.76 -8.20
CA GLY A 114 0.90 8.51 -8.44
C GLY A 114 2.17 8.37 -7.60
N LEU A 115 2.50 7.11 -7.35
CA LEU A 115 3.82 6.67 -6.93
C LEU A 115 4.57 6.12 -8.14
N TRP A 116 5.87 6.40 -8.21
CA TRP A 116 6.71 6.08 -9.34
C TRP A 116 8.01 5.43 -8.86
N ASN A 117 8.45 4.40 -9.57
CA ASN A 117 9.81 3.90 -9.37
C ASN A 117 10.82 4.93 -9.87
N VAL A 118 11.95 5.07 -9.19
CA VAL A 118 13.05 5.93 -9.64
C VAL A 118 14.11 5.08 -10.35
N LYS A 119 14.48 5.43 -11.58
CA LYS A 119 15.56 4.76 -12.32
C LYS A 119 16.93 5.30 -12.00
N SER A 120 17.01 6.61 -11.76
CA SER A 120 18.23 7.28 -11.29
C SER A 120 17.89 8.65 -10.72
N TYR A 121 18.70 9.11 -9.77
CA TYR A 121 18.65 10.47 -9.24
C TYR A 121 20.06 10.94 -8.88
N LYS A 122 20.54 12.00 -9.54
CA LYS A 122 21.93 12.50 -9.36
C LYS A 122 22.29 12.83 -7.91
N GLY A 123 21.31 13.18 -7.07
CA GLY A 123 21.52 13.49 -5.65
C GLY A 123 21.58 12.29 -4.71
N TYR A 124 21.57 11.05 -5.22
CA TYR A 124 21.59 9.84 -4.41
C TYR A 124 22.67 8.87 -4.87
N SER A 125 23.50 8.41 -3.94
CA SER A 125 24.62 7.49 -4.18
C SER A 125 24.27 6.02 -4.00
N GLY A 126 23.09 5.69 -3.46
CA GLY A 126 22.62 4.31 -3.31
C GLY A 126 22.02 3.73 -4.59
N SER A 127 21.43 2.54 -4.49
CA SER A 127 20.80 1.90 -5.66
C SER A 127 19.51 2.63 -6.03
N PRO A 128 19.27 2.95 -7.31
CA PRO A 128 18.02 3.59 -7.70
C PRO A 128 16.76 2.77 -7.36
N GLY A 129 16.88 1.44 -7.31
CA GLY A 129 15.81 0.55 -6.87
C GLY A 129 15.34 0.79 -5.43
N ASP A 130 16.15 1.49 -4.63
CA ASP A 130 15.88 1.84 -3.24
C ASP A 130 15.02 3.10 -3.12
N LEU A 131 14.54 3.69 -4.22
CA LEU A 131 13.84 4.97 -4.21
C LEU A 131 12.46 4.89 -4.84
N LEU A 132 11.52 5.63 -4.24
CA LEU A 132 10.22 5.94 -4.81
C LEU A 132 10.06 7.46 -4.93
N LEU A 133 9.31 7.88 -5.94
CA LEU A 133 8.81 9.25 -6.05
C LEU A 133 7.31 9.26 -5.84
N LYS A 134 6.84 10.16 -4.97
CA LYS A 134 5.41 10.47 -4.78
C LYS A 134 5.12 11.86 -5.32
N VAL A 135 4.10 11.96 -6.17
CA VAL A 135 3.57 13.26 -6.60
C VAL A 135 2.57 13.76 -5.54
N ILE A 136 2.78 14.99 -5.10
CA ILE A 136 2.14 15.57 -3.93
C ILE A 136 1.18 16.68 -4.34
N ALA A 137 0.01 16.72 -3.72
CA ALA A 137 -0.98 17.79 -3.93
C ALA A 137 -0.46 19.14 -3.42
N PRO A 138 -0.92 20.28 -3.98
CA PRO A 138 -0.44 21.62 -3.62
C PRO A 138 -1.03 22.14 -2.29
N HIS A 139 -1.14 21.30 -1.26
CA HIS A 139 -1.68 21.63 0.06
C HIS A 139 -0.63 21.46 1.16
N ASN A 140 -0.95 21.90 2.39
CA ASN A 140 -0.03 21.80 3.54
C ASN A 140 0.35 20.36 3.87
N SER A 141 -0.50 19.39 3.55
CA SER A 141 -0.20 17.96 3.69
C SER A 141 1.09 17.57 2.98
N GLY A 142 1.45 18.23 1.88
CA GLY A 142 2.70 17.99 1.19
C GLY A 142 3.94 18.44 1.95
N TYR A 143 3.87 19.58 2.64
CA TYR A 143 4.95 20.06 3.51
C TYR A 143 5.07 19.17 4.74
N GLY A 144 3.92 18.77 5.32
CA GLY A 144 3.86 17.86 6.45
C GLY A 144 4.45 16.49 6.14
N GLU A 145 4.14 15.91 4.97
CA GLU A 145 4.75 14.65 4.49
C GLU A 145 6.28 14.75 4.43
N VAL A 146 6.82 15.81 3.81
CA VAL A 146 8.28 16.00 3.73
C VAL A 146 8.91 16.13 5.12
N LYS A 147 8.26 16.87 6.04
CA LYS A 147 8.73 17.05 7.41
C LYS A 147 8.72 15.72 8.18
N ALA A 148 7.65 14.95 8.06
CA ALA A 148 7.54 13.62 8.68
C ALA A 148 8.60 12.66 8.12
N LEU A 149 8.80 12.62 6.80
CA LEU A 149 9.81 11.79 6.15
C LEU A 149 11.24 12.14 6.61
N LYS A 150 11.55 13.42 6.82
CA LYS A 150 12.82 13.85 7.41
C LYS A 150 12.97 13.34 8.82
N GLN A 151 11.91 13.45 9.63
CA GLN A 151 11.90 13.01 11.02
C GLN A 151 12.14 11.50 11.15
N VAL A 152 11.52 10.68 10.29
CA VAL A 152 11.67 9.21 10.32
C VAL A 152 12.92 8.70 9.58
N GLY A 153 13.65 9.59 8.87
CA GLY A 153 14.89 9.24 8.17
C GLY A 153 14.70 8.59 6.79
N ASP A 154 13.52 8.75 6.19
CA ASP A 154 13.16 8.21 4.88
C ASP A 154 13.18 9.24 3.74
N PHE A 155 13.31 10.52 4.08
CA PHE A 155 13.46 11.60 3.12
C PHE A 155 14.78 11.50 2.34
N VAL A 156 14.71 11.70 1.02
CA VAL A 156 15.90 11.82 0.15
C VAL A 156 15.96 13.19 -0.52
N ALA A 157 14.88 13.61 -1.18
CA ALA A 157 14.79 14.94 -1.80
C ALA A 157 13.33 15.36 -2.01
N SER A 158 13.11 16.64 -2.24
CA SER A 158 11.82 17.18 -2.68
C SER A 158 12.03 18.32 -3.66
N GLY A 159 11.04 18.57 -4.50
CA GLY A 159 11.10 19.66 -5.46
C GLY A 159 9.99 19.60 -6.49
N LEU A 160 10.20 20.37 -7.55
CA LEU A 160 9.34 20.46 -8.71
C LEU A 160 9.80 19.49 -9.80
N ILE A 161 8.84 18.79 -10.40
CA ILE A 161 9.04 17.96 -11.60
C ILE A 161 8.13 18.42 -12.73
N LYS A 162 8.51 18.11 -13.97
CA LYS A 162 7.55 18.14 -15.07
C LYS A 162 6.56 16.98 -14.89
N ASP A 163 5.31 17.17 -15.30
CA ASP A 163 4.34 16.09 -15.34
C ASP A 163 4.93 14.90 -16.14
N PRO A 164 5.06 13.71 -15.53
CA PRO A 164 5.61 12.54 -16.19
C PRO A 164 4.69 11.94 -17.28
N GLY A 165 3.54 12.57 -17.57
CA GLY A 165 2.80 12.37 -18.82
C GLY A 165 1.81 11.22 -18.79
N LEU A 166 1.14 11.00 -17.66
CA LEU A 166 0.28 9.83 -17.46
C LEU A 166 -1.22 10.10 -17.39
N VAL A 167 -1.71 11.25 -17.86
CA VAL A 167 -3.14 11.51 -17.74
C VAL A 167 -3.84 11.82 -19.05
N SER A 168 -5.09 11.33 -19.07
CA SER A 168 -6.07 11.36 -20.15
C SER A 168 -6.29 12.77 -20.71
N THR A 169 -7.02 12.86 -21.81
CA THR A 169 -7.24 14.06 -22.61
C THR A 169 -7.69 15.30 -21.81
N LEU A 170 -8.32 15.13 -20.64
CA LEU A 170 -8.74 16.19 -19.72
C LEU A 170 -7.58 16.86 -18.96
N ASP A 171 -6.47 16.16 -18.75
CA ASP A 171 -5.30 16.65 -17.99
C ASP A 171 -4.18 17.23 -18.88
N LYS A 172 -4.33 17.15 -20.22
CA LYS A 172 -3.47 17.92 -21.14
C LYS A 172 -3.55 19.43 -20.86
N LEU A 173 -4.66 19.92 -20.30
CA LEU A 173 -4.79 21.31 -19.85
C LEU A 173 -3.98 21.64 -18.59
N ARG A 174 -3.65 20.64 -17.75
CA ARG A 174 -2.78 20.77 -16.57
C ARG A 174 -1.28 20.57 -16.86
N SER A 175 -0.93 20.04 -18.03
CA SER A 175 0.44 19.66 -18.43
C SER A 175 1.50 20.78 -18.43
N LYS A 176 1.11 22.06 -18.22
CA LYS A 176 2.04 23.19 -18.19
C LYS A 176 2.59 23.51 -16.80
N SER A 177 1.97 23.05 -15.72
CA SER A 177 2.44 23.34 -14.37
C SER A 177 3.45 22.30 -13.88
N ASN A 178 4.52 22.76 -13.22
CA ASN A 178 5.38 21.83 -12.49
C ASN A 178 4.59 21.21 -11.32
N LEU A 179 4.76 19.91 -11.10
CA LEU A 179 4.17 19.18 -9.99
C LEU A 179 5.13 19.15 -8.81
N ARG A 180 4.60 19.17 -7.59
CA ARG A 180 5.38 18.94 -6.37
C ARG A 180 5.62 17.45 -6.20
N ALA A 181 6.84 17.07 -5.87
CA ALA A 181 7.20 15.69 -5.67
C ALA A 181 8.22 15.51 -4.55
N VAL A 182 8.13 14.37 -3.88
CA VAL A 182 9.10 13.92 -2.87
C VAL A 182 9.70 12.59 -3.33
N ILE A 183 11.03 12.49 -3.21
CA ILE A 183 11.80 11.26 -3.36
C ILE A 183 12.05 10.74 -1.94
N MET A 184 11.71 9.48 -1.73
CA MET A 184 11.83 8.80 -0.44
C MET A 184 12.44 7.42 -0.62
N LYS A 185 13.03 6.89 0.46
CA LYS A 185 13.51 5.51 0.50
C LYS A 185 12.33 4.56 0.29
N LYS A 186 12.49 3.63 -0.64
CA LYS A 186 11.59 2.51 -0.85
C LYS A 186 11.73 1.57 0.33
N LYS A 187 10.60 1.23 0.95
CA LYS A 187 10.52 0.17 1.94
C LYS A 187 10.10 -1.10 1.23
N ASP A 188 10.75 -2.18 1.60
CA ASP A 188 10.37 -3.50 1.13
C ASP A 188 9.14 -4.02 1.89
N GLY A 189 8.45 -4.97 1.28
CA GLY A 189 7.26 -5.62 1.83
C GLY A 189 6.09 -5.52 0.86
N GLN A 190 4.98 -6.15 1.24
CA GLN A 190 3.71 -6.08 0.51
C GLN A 190 2.66 -5.47 1.41
N THR A 191 1.70 -4.76 0.84
CA THR A 191 0.56 -4.28 1.64
C THR A 191 -0.27 -5.47 2.11
N LEU A 192 -1.00 -5.31 3.21
CA LEU A 192 -1.93 -6.34 3.66
C LEU A 192 -3.04 -6.62 2.65
N LEU A 193 -3.40 -5.62 1.84
CA LEU A 193 -4.38 -5.76 0.76
C LEU A 193 -3.86 -6.71 -0.33
N ASP A 194 -2.61 -6.55 -0.76
CA ASP A 194 -2.01 -7.37 -1.82
C ASP A 194 -1.85 -8.84 -1.42
N LEU A 195 -1.66 -9.09 -0.13
CA LEU A 195 -1.50 -10.44 0.39
C LEU A 195 -2.82 -11.23 0.44
N ASN A 196 -4.00 -10.58 0.32
CA ASN A 196 -5.31 -11.21 0.52
C ASN A 196 -5.43 -11.94 1.88
N LEU A 197 -4.64 -11.51 2.88
CA LEU A 197 -4.49 -12.19 4.16
C LEU A 197 -5.41 -11.56 5.22
N LEU A 198 -6.72 -11.80 5.09
CA LEU A 198 -7.67 -11.57 6.18
C LEU A 198 -7.32 -12.39 7.45
N VAL A 199 -6.52 -13.45 7.30
CA VAL A 199 -6.20 -14.42 8.35
C VAL A 199 -5.04 -13.98 9.27
N LEU A 200 -4.18 -13.05 8.84
CA LEU A 200 -3.03 -12.60 9.65
C LEU A 200 -3.35 -11.49 10.67
N GLY A 201 -4.64 -11.21 10.89
CA GLY A 201 -5.13 -9.95 11.49
C GLY A 201 -4.44 -9.51 12.78
N GLU A 202 -4.44 -10.34 13.82
CA GLU A 202 -3.96 -9.90 15.14
C GLU A 202 -2.42 -9.84 15.26
N PRO A 203 -1.64 -10.86 14.80
CA PRO A 203 -0.18 -10.78 14.86
C PRO A 203 0.40 -9.59 14.09
N VAL A 204 -0.11 -9.30 12.88
CA VAL A 204 0.39 -8.15 12.11
C VAL A 204 0.00 -6.83 12.76
N LYS A 205 -1.19 -6.74 13.33
CA LYS A 205 -1.62 -5.54 14.07
C LYS A 205 -0.70 -5.26 15.26
N ILE A 206 -0.33 -6.28 16.04
CA ILE A 206 0.63 -6.13 17.14
C ILE A 206 1.98 -5.64 16.61
N LEU A 207 2.50 -6.24 15.54
CA LEU A 207 3.76 -5.81 14.92
C LEU A 207 3.70 -4.37 14.40
N ALA A 208 2.60 -3.97 13.76
CA ALA A 208 2.41 -2.62 13.26
C ALA A 208 2.30 -1.59 14.40
N CYS A 209 1.57 -1.92 15.48
CA CYS A 209 1.50 -1.10 16.68
C CYS A 209 2.88 -0.95 17.35
N ASN A 210 3.64 -2.04 17.47
CA ASN A 210 5.00 -2.01 18.01
C ASN A 210 5.94 -1.18 17.15
N ALA A 211 5.86 -1.31 15.81
CA ALA A 211 6.64 -0.49 14.90
C ALA A 211 6.28 1.00 15.04
N ALA A 212 4.99 1.34 15.11
CA ALA A 212 4.54 2.72 15.31
C ALA A 212 5.01 3.28 16.66
N ALA A 213 4.93 2.50 17.74
CA ALA A 213 5.40 2.89 19.06
C ALA A 213 6.91 3.12 19.08
N ASN A 214 7.69 2.22 18.47
CA ASN A 214 9.14 2.35 18.38
C ASN A 214 9.56 3.60 17.59
N ILE A 215 8.86 3.94 16.51
CA ILE A 215 9.11 5.18 15.76
C ILE A 215 8.68 6.40 16.59
N ALA A 216 7.55 6.34 17.29
CA ALA A 216 7.10 7.42 18.15
C ALA A 216 8.13 7.75 19.25
N VAL A 217 8.70 6.73 19.88
CA VAL A 217 9.73 6.90 20.92
C VAL A 217 11.07 7.30 20.31
N GLY A 218 11.57 6.54 19.34
CA GLY A 218 12.94 6.71 18.83
C GLY A 218 13.10 7.81 17.78
N LYS A 219 12.00 8.27 17.18
CA LYS A 219 11.99 9.31 16.14
C LYS A 219 11.02 10.44 16.45
N HIS A 220 10.34 10.46 17.59
CA HIS A 220 9.39 11.53 17.94
C HIS A 220 8.29 11.76 16.88
N ALA A 221 7.88 10.69 16.19
CA ALA A 221 6.90 10.75 15.11
C ALA A 221 5.85 9.63 15.25
N LEU A 222 4.58 10.00 15.31
CA LEU A 222 3.45 9.07 15.26
C LEU A 222 2.82 9.11 13.86
N HIS A 223 2.48 7.96 13.28
CA HIS A 223 2.02 7.86 11.88
C HIS A 223 0.74 8.63 11.57
N GLY A 224 -0.22 8.67 12.50
CA GLY A 224 -1.48 9.40 12.37
C GLY A 224 -2.49 8.86 11.35
N ASP A 225 -2.09 7.89 10.51
CA ASP A 225 -2.96 7.15 9.58
C ASP A 225 -2.52 5.68 9.44
N LEU A 226 -2.49 4.97 10.56
CA LEU A 226 -2.09 3.56 10.59
C LEU A 226 -3.25 2.67 10.10
N ASN A 227 -3.25 2.35 8.81
CA ASN A 227 -4.23 1.48 8.18
C ASN A 227 -3.55 0.40 7.31
N VAL A 228 -4.30 -0.59 6.85
CA VAL A 228 -3.79 -1.76 6.11
C VAL A 228 -3.06 -1.43 4.79
N GLY A 229 -3.35 -0.28 4.18
CA GLY A 229 -2.67 0.20 2.98
C GLY A 229 -1.32 0.89 3.27
N ASN A 230 -1.11 1.32 4.50
CA ASN A 230 0.07 2.06 4.97
C ASN A 230 1.05 1.18 5.76
N VAL A 231 0.79 -0.14 5.80
CA VAL A 231 1.59 -1.15 6.49
C VAL A 231 2.13 -2.12 5.44
N LEU A 232 3.45 -2.17 5.30
CA LEU A 232 4.13 -3.13 4.44
C LEU A 232 4.68 -4.26 5.30
N VAL A 233 4.33 -5.50 4.95
CA VAL A 233 4.73 -6.70 5.67
C VAL A 233 5.72 -7.49 4.83
N LYS A 234 6.83 -7.93 5.44
CA LYS A 234 7.65 -9.02 4.92
C LYS A 234 7.23 -10.33 5.58
N ILE A 235 6.92 -11.32 4.77
CA ILE A 235 6.69 -12.69 5.23
C ILE A 235 7.94 -13.49 4.92
N ALA A 236 8.51 -14.12 5.93
CA ALA A 236 9.60 -15.09 5.78
C ALA A 236 9.20 -16.38 6.48
N HIS A 237 9.40 -17.53 5.81
CA HIS A 237 9.05 -18.85 6.35
C HIS A 237 7.59 -19.00 6.83
N GLY A 238 6.66 -18.27 6.20
CA GLY A 238 5.24 -18.29 6.57
C GLY A 238 4.88 -17.38 7.74
N GLU A 239 5.84 -16.69 8.34
CA GLU A 239 5.62 -15.76 9.46
C GLU A 239 5.90 -14.31 9.05
N SER A 240 5.15 -13.38 9.65
CA SER A 240 5.40 -11.94 9.46
C SER A 240 6.60 -11.53 10.28
N THR A 241 7.67 -11.10 9.62
CA THR A 241 8.96 -10.85 10.28
C THR A 241 9.29 -9.37 10.43
N VAL A 242 8.82 -8.53 9.50
CA VAL A 242 9.11 -7.09 9.50
C VAL A 242 7.89 -6.31 9.04
N VAL A 243 7.55 -5.27 9.80
CA VAL A 243 6.56 -4.26 9.42
C VAL A 243 7.25 -2.93 9.16
N ASN A 244 7.01 -2.37 7.97
CA ASN A 244 7.40 -1.01 7.62
C ASN A 244 6.15 -0.14 7.47
N LEU A 245 6.22 1.09 7.98
CA LEU A 245 5.15 2.08 7.84
C LEU A 245 5.46 3.05 6.70
N VAL A 246 4.45 3.39 5.91
CA VAL A 246 4.56 4.26 4.73
C VAL A 246 3.36 5.22 4.64
N ASP A 247 3.51 6.29 3.86
CA ASP A 247 2.51 7.37 3.74
C ASP A 247 2.30 8.18 5.03
N TRP A 248 3.26 9.07 5.31
CA TRP A 248 3.33 9.85 6.53
C TRP A 248 2.51 11.16 6.48
N GLY A 249 1.60 11.31 5.51
CA GLY A 249 0.94 12.58 5.21
C GLY A 249 0.00 13.05 6.33
N LYS A 250 -0.25 12.19 7.31
CA LYS A 250 -1.08 12.43 8.50
C LYS A 250 -0.29 12.38 9.81
N GLY A 251 1.03 12.32 9.76
CA GLY A 251 1.87 12.15 10.95
C GLY A 251 1.75 13.30 11.96
N ASN A 252 2.00 12.95 13.22
CA ASN A 252 2.09 13.85 14.36
C ASN A 252 3.49 13.84 14.96
N TRP A 253 3.86 14.97 15.55
CA TRP A 253 5.03 15.03 16.42
C TRP A 253 4.70 14.46 17.80
N VAL A 254 5.69 13.82 18.43
CA VAL A 254 5.60 13.27 19.78
C VAL A 254 6.61 13.98 20.67
N LYS A 255 6.16 14.48 21.82
CA LYS A 255 7.04 15.11 22.82
C LYS A 255 7.99 14.05 23.41
N GLU A 256 9.23 14.44 23.67
CA GLU A 256 10.14 13.63 24.49
C GLU A 256 9.55 13.47 25.90
N GLY A 257 9.53 12.22 26.37
CA GLY A 257 8.97 11.82 27.67
C GLY A 257 10.00 11.86 28.78
#